data_AF-R7LW35-F1
#
_entry.id   AF-R7LW35-F1
#
_cell.length_a   1.000
_cell.length_b   1.000
_cell.length_c   1.000
_cell.angle_alpha   90.00
_cell.angle_beta   90.00
_cell.angle_gamma   90.00
#
_symmetry.space_group_name_H-M   'P 1'
#
loop_
_entity.id
_entity.type
_entity.pdbx_description
1 polymer ?
#
loop_
_entity_poly.entity_id
_entity_poly.type
_entity_poly.pdbx_seq_one_letter_code
_entity_poly.pdbx_strand_id
1 'polypeptide(L)'
;MAVPSGQSIAKFANSLMDYLVDVMIDKYGDAQSFRYRYNNLKVYMNPSRISDPHFIVMIGISEAVFSIEDGKKIEGGLGNEETYVKRWAELVNINKELKNHWKLVKEAFITEMGEEDAQRRAMAVIRMRRASNEDLNVDMTGTGLNRGKRKEIEKKKQRFAQFKKSLEEKKNKNNNKD
;
A
#
# COMPACT_ATOMS: atom_id res chain seq x y z
N MET A 1 -29.87 -7.11 5.65
CA MET A 1 -28.68 -7.44 6.46
C MET A 1 -27.47 -6.90 5.73
N ALA A 2 -26.72 -5.98 6.35
CA ALA A 2 -25.53 -5.40 5.75
C ALA A 2 -24.39 -6.41 5.88
N VAL A 3 -24.03 -7.05 4.76
CA VAL A 3 -22.76 -7.76 4.59
C VAL A 3 -21.65 -6.79 5.00
N PRO A 4 -20.61 -7.17 5.77
CA PRO A 4 -19.54 -6.25 6.13
C PRO A 4 -18.80 -5.86 4.85
N SER A 5 -19.28 -4.77 4.24
CA SER A 5 -18.77 -4.18 3.02
C SER A 5 -17.28 -3.89 3.24
N GLY A 6 -16.47 -4.48 2.36
CA GLY A 6 -15.01 -4.49 2.42
C GLY A 6 -14.44 -3.23 3.05
N GLN A 7 -13.93 -3.37 4.26
CA GLN A 7 -13.12 -2.33 4.87
C GLN A 7 -11.97 -2.03 3.91
N SER A 8 -11.78 -0.74 3.61
CA SER A 8 -10.64 -0.32 2.80
C SER A 8 -9.37 -0.85 3.44
N ILE A 9 -8.63 -1.65 2.68
CA ILE A 9 -7.40 -2.27 3.11
C ILE A 9 -6.33 -1.19 3.01
N ALA A 10 -6.14 -0.46 4.12
CA ALA A 10 -5.29 0.73 4.18
C ALA A 10 -3.88 0.50 3.61
N LYS A 11 -3.30 -0.70 3.82
CA LYS A 11 -2.00 -1.08 3.26
C LYS A 11 -1.97 -1.02 1.73
N PHE A 12 -2.99 -1.56 1.05
CA PHE A 12 -3.07 -1.53 -0.41
C PHE A 12 -3.38 -0.13 -0.93
N ALA A 13 -4.28 0.60 -0.25
CA ALA A 13 -4.60 1.97 -0.60
C ALA A 13 -3.35 2.88 -0.53
N ASN A 14 -2.59 2.82 0.55
CA ASN A 14 -1.36 3.60 0.71
C ASN A 14 -0.29 3.21 -0.31
N SER A 15 -0.10 1.91 -0.56
CA SER A 15 0.85 1.41 -1.57
C SER A 15 0.51 1.90 -2.98
N LEU A 16 -0.77 1.80 -3.37
CA LEU A 16 -1.23 2.28 -4.67
C LEU A 16 -1.12 3.81 -4.78
N MET A 17 -1.48 4.54 -3.72
CA MET A 17 -1.34 5.99 -3.68
C MET A 17 0.11 6.43 -3.90
N ASP A 18 1.06 5.84 -3.16
CA ASP A 18 2.48 6.17 -3.33
C ASP A 18 2.99 5.82 -4.74
N TYR A 19 2.56 4.69 -5.30
CA TYR A 19 2.90 4.31 -6.68
C TYR A 19 2.36 5.32 -7.70
N LEU A 20 1.09 5.71 -7.59
CA LEU A 20 0.47 6.68 -8.50
C LEU A 20 1.15 8.05 -8.39
N VAL A 21 1.44 8.51 -7.16
CA VAL A 21 2.15 9.77 -6.93
C VAL A 21 3.53 9.73 -7.58
N ASP A 22 4.30 8.65 -7.41
CA ASP A 22 5.63 8.50 -8.01
C ASP A 22 5.58 8.59 -9.55
N VAL A 23 4.67 7.84 -10.18
CA VAL A 23 4.50 7.85 -11.64
C VAL A 23 4.11 9.24 -12.15
N MET A 24 3.27 9.96 -11.41
CA MET A 24 2.77 11.28 -11.82
C MET A 24 3.80 12.39 -11.57
N ILE A 25 4.64 12.27 -10.53
CA ILE A 25 5.79 13.18 -10.31
C ILE A 25 6.77 13.07 -11.47
N ASP A 26 7.12 11.85 -11.88
CA ASP A 26 8.06 11.64 -12.98
C ASP A 26 7.56 12.26 -14.30
N LYS A 27 6.24 12.35 -14.48
CA LYS A 27 5.61 12.89 -15.69
C LYS A 27 5.35 14.40 -15.66
N TYR A 28 4.96 14.96 -14.50
CA TYR A 28 4.44 16.34 -14.41
C TYR A 28 5.12 17.19 -13.32
N GLY A 29 5.99 16.63 -12.48
CA GLY A 29 6.84 17.38 -11.54
C GLY A 29 6.19 17.88 -10.24
N ASP A 30 4.88 17.75 -10.05
CA ASP A 30 4.19 18.26 -8.84
C ASP A 30 3.66 17.15 -7.91
N ALA A 31 4.47 16.80 -6.92
CA ALA A 31 4.14 15.77 -5.93
C ALA A 31 2.94 16.10 -5.04
N GLN A 32 2.78 17.36 -4.64
CA GLN A 32 1.80 17.72 -3.62
C GLN A 32 0.37 17.71 -4.16
N SER A 33 0.19 18.20 -5.40
CA SER A 33 -1.11 18.16 -6.06
C SER A 33 -1.62 16.73 -6.28
N PHE A 34 -0.74 15.79 -6.64
CA PHE A 34 -1.15 14.38 -6.79
C PHE A 34 -1.41 13.69 -5.46
N ARG A 35 -0.67 14.01 -4.40
CA ARG A 35 -0.99 13.52 -3.05
C ARG A 35 -2.37 13.99 -2.60
N TYR A 36 -2.74 15.23 -2.88
CA TYR A 36 -4.08 15.72 -2.60
C TYR A 36 -5.15 15.00 -3.43
N ARG A 37 -4.89 14.78 -4.73
CA ARG A 37 -5.83 14.10 -5.64
C ARG A 37 -6.19 12.68 -5.19
N TYR A 38 -5.22 11.92 -4.68
CA TYR A 38 -5.40 10.52 -4.31
C TYR A 38 -5.62 10.31 -2.80
N ASN A 39 -5.89 11.36 -2.03
CA ASN A 39 -6.02 11.28 -0.56
C ASN A 39 -7.20 10.44 -0.07
N ASN A 40 -8.22 10.25 -0.91
CA ASN A 40 -9.44 9.50 -0.64
C ASN A 40 -9.47 8.16 -1.37
N LEU A 41 -8.31 7.71 -1.88
CA LEU A 41 -8.18 6.43 -2.55
C LEU A 41 -8.51 5.30 -1.58
N LYS A 42 -9.37 4.38 -2.02
CA LYS A 42 -9.75 3.19 -1.27
C LYS A 42 -9.50 1.95 -2.11
N VAL A 43 -9.04 0.89 -1.46
CA VAL A 43 -8.89 -0.44 -2.05
C VAL A 43 -9.60 -1.44 -1.17
N TYR A 44 -10.54 -2.19 -1.71
CA TYR A 44 -11.28 -3.21 -0.97
C TYR A 44 -11.58 -4.40 -1.86
N MET A 45 -12.07 -5.48 -1.25
CA MET A 45 -12.43 -6.73 -1.92
C MET A 45 -13.85 -7.11 -1.50
N ASN A 46 -14.64 -7.65 -2.43
CA ASN A 46 -16.02 -8.02 -2.12
C ASN A 46 -16.40 -9.36 -2.79
N PRO A 47 -16.17 -10.50 -2.12
CA PRO A 47 -16.53 -11.82 -2.64
C PRO A 47 -18.01 -12.02 -2.94
N SER A 48 -18.90 -11.20 -2.36
CA SER A 48 -20.34 -11.26 -2.64
C SER A 48 -20.71 -10.65 -3.99
N ARG A 49 -19.89 -9.72 -4.52
CA ARG A 49 -20.16 -9.04 -5.80
C ARG A 49 -19.72 -9.90 -6.98
N ILE A 50 -18.51 -10.46 -6.91
CA ILE A 50 -17.93 -11.30 -7.96
C ILE A 50 -17.24 -12.49 -7.28
N SER A 51 -17.52 -13.71 -7.77
CA SER A 51 -16.96 -14.96 -7.23
C SER A 51 -15.46 -15.09 -7.43
N ASP A 52 -14.98 -14.52 -8.54
CA ASP A 52 -13.60 -14.63 -9.00
C ASP A 52 -12.68 -13.68 -8.23
N PRO A 53 -11.38 -14.00 -8.08
CA PRO A 53 -10.43 -13.15 -7.38
C PRO A 53 -10.33 -11.75 -7.98
N HIS A 54 -10.81 -10.75 -7.25
CA HIS A 54 -10.83 -9.36 -7.70
C HIS A 54 -10.53 -8.38 -6.56
N PHE A 55 -10.13 -7.17 -6.93
CA PHE A 55 -10.03 -6.03 -6.03
C PHE A 55 -10.70 -4.82 -6.68
N ILE A 56 -11.22 -3.94 -5.83
CA ILE A 56 -11.96 -2.75 -6.23
C ILE A 56 -11.15 -1.54 -5.80
N VAL A 57 -10.96 -0.61 -6.73
CA VAL A 57 -10.26 0.66 -6.49
C VAL A 57 -11.25 1.79 -6.68
N MET A 58 -11.32 2.67 -5.68
CA MET A 58 -12.13 3.89 -5.72
C MET A 58 -11.22 5.09 -5.56
N ILE A 59 -11.32 6.05 -6.49
CA ILE A 59 -10.60 7.33 -6.47
C ILE A 59 -11.62 8.44 -6.70
N GLY A 60 -11.86 9.28 -5.68
CA GLY A 60 -12.95 10.25 -5.75
C GLY A 60 -14.31 9.57 -5.91
N ILE A 61 -15.01 9.90 -6.99
CA ILE A 61 -16.31 9.31 -7.37
C ILE A 61 -16.17 8.14 -8.34
N SER A 62 -14.97 7.89 -8.86
CA SER A 62 -14.71 6.86 -9.85
C SER A 62 -14.37 5.54 -9.16
N GLU A 63 -14.94 4.45 -9.67
CA GLU A 63 -14.73 3.09 -9.18
C GLU A 63 -14.42 2.17 -10.36
N ALA A 64 -13.44 1.28 -10.18
CA ALA A 64 -13.21 0.17 -11.10
C ALA A 64 -12.85 -1.12 -10.36
N VAL A 65 -13.22 -2.23 -10.98
CA VAL A 65 -12.98 -3.58 -10.50
C VAL A 65 -11.91 -4.23 -11.37
N PHE A 66 -10.91 -4.81 -10.75
CA PHE A 66 -9.77 -5.44 -11.42
C PHE A 66 -9.63 -6.90 -10.97
N SER A 67 -9.31 -7.77 -11.92
CA SER A 67 -8.95 -9.16 -11.67
C SER A 67 -7.58 -9.24 -10.99
N ILE A 68 -7.47 -10.06 -9.95
CA ILE A 68 -6.20 -10.34 -9.27
C ILE A 68 -5.32 -11.27 -10.12
N GLU A 69 -5.92 -12.08 -10.99
CA GLU A 69 -5.18 -13.09 -11.77
C GLU A 69 -4.33 -12.46 -12.87
N ASP A 70 -4.90 -11.54 -13.63
CA ASP A 70 -4.29 -10.94 -14.82
C ASP A 70 -4.23 -9.41 -14.78
N GLY A 71 -4.68 -8.78 -13.69
CA GLY A 71 -4.69 -7.32 -13.53
C GLY A 71 -5.64 -6.60 -14.47
N LYS A 72 -6.48 -7.33 -15.24
CA LYS A 72 -7.39 -6.72 -16.21
C LYS A 72 -8.59 -6.12 -15.49
N LYS A 73 -9.09 -5.02 -16.04
CA LYS A 73 -10.35 -4.42 -15.61
C LYS A 73 -11.51 -5.33 -15.97
N ILE A 74 -12.40 -5.56 -15.01
CA ILE A 74 -13.64 -6.31 -15.17
C ILE A 74 -14.80 -5.34 -15.33
N GLU A 75 -14.97 -4.40 -14.39
CA GLU A 75 -16.07 -3.43 -14.35
C GLU A 75 -15.61 -2.02 -14.02
N GLY A 76 -16.45 -1.03 -14.32
CA GLY A 76 -16.24 0.38 -13.97
C GLY A 76 -15.18 1.09 -14.81
N GLY A 77 -14.66 2.20 -14.26
CA GLY A 77 -13.61 2.95 -14.92
C GLY A 77 -12.94 4.01 -14.04
N LEU A 78 -11.61 4.14 -14.21
CA LEU A 78 -10.78 5.16 -13.54
C LEU A 78 -10.15 6.13 -14.54
N GLY A 79 -10.44 5.99 -15.84
CA GLY A 79 -9.84 6.84 -16.87
C GLY A 79 -8.35 6.55 -17.05
N ASN A 80 -7.51 7.58 -16.97
CA ASN A 80 -6.07 7.47 -17.23
C ASN A 80 -5.35 6.62 -16.19
N GLU A 81 -5.89 6.52 -14.98
CA GLU A 81 -5.34 5.78 -13.86
C GLU A 81 -5.41 4.26 -14.06
N GLU A 82 -6.30 3.75 -14.91
CA GLU A 82 -6.51 2.30 -15.11
C GLU A 82 -5.22 1.56 -15.49
N THR A 83 -4.42 2.14 -16.39
CA THR A 83 -3.17 1.52 -16.86
C THR A 83 -2.14 1.44 -15.73
N TYR A 84 -2.11 2.43 -14.84
CA TYR A 84 -1.19 2.45 -13.71
C TYR A 84 -1.63 1.49 -12.61
N VAL A 85 -2.93 1.38 -12.33
CA VAL A 85 -3.47 0.40 -11.38
C VAL A 85 -3.15 -1.02 -11.84
N LYS A 86 -3.30 -1.32 -13.13
CA LYS A 86 -2.90 -2.61 -13.71
C LYS A 86 -1.42 -2.90 -13.47
N ARG A 87 -0.53 -1.97 -13.82
CA ARG A 87 0.93 -2.13 -13.64
C ARG A 87 1.31 -2.32 -12.17
N TRP A 88 0.65 -1.61 -11.26
CA TRP A 88 0.84 -1.79 -9.82
C TRP A 88 0.43 -3.18 -9.35
N ALA A 89 -0.72 -3.69 -9.82
CA ALA A 89 -1.22 -5.00 -9.45
C ALA A 89 -0.41 -6.17 -10.04
N GLU A 90 0.31 -5.94 -11.15
CA GLU A 90 1.23 -6.91 -11.78
C GLU A 90 2.56 -7.05 -11.03
N LEU A 91 2.90 -6.11 -10.14
CA LEU A 91 4.11 -6.21 -9.32
C LEU A 91 4.07 -7.47 -8.47
N VAL A 92 5.11 -8.31 -8.55
CA VAL A 92 5.11 -9.67 -7.95
C VAL A 92 4.79 -9.67 -6.45
N ASN A 93 5.35 -8.71 -5.70
CA ASN A 93 5.09 -8.51 -4.28
C ASN A 93 3.62 -8.14 -4.03
N ILE A 94 3.07 -7.19 -4.80
CA ILE A 94 1.68 -6.73 -4.68
C ILE A 94 0.72 -7.85 -5.05
N ASN A 95 0.93 -8.51 -6.19
CA ASN A 95 0.07 -9.59 -6.67
C ASN A 95 -0.01 -10.74 -5.67
N LYS A 96 1.13 -11.15 -5.11
CA LYS A 96 1.19 -12.19 -4.08
C LYS A 96 0.39 -11.81 -2.84
N GLU A 97 0.54 -10.57 -2.37
CA GLU A 97 -0.20 -10.04 -1.22
C GLU A 97 -1.70 -9.92 -1.51
N LEU A 98 -2.10 -9.43 -2.68
CA LEU A 98 -3.51 -9.38 -3.11
C LEU A 98 -4.14 -10.77 -3.12
N LYS A 99 -3.45 -11.78 -3.67
CA LYS A 99 -3.89 -13.18 -3.68
C LYS A 99 -4.04 -13.75 -2.26
N ASN A 100 -3.08 -13.47 -1.38
CA ASN A 100 -3.13 -13.92 0.02
C ASN A 100 -4.30 -13.27 0.76
N HIS A 101 -4.48 -11.95 0.59
CA HIS A 101 -5.55 -11.23 1.26
C HIS A 101 -6.93 -11.66 0.74
N TRP A 102 -7.06 -11.92 -0.56
CA TRP A 102 -8.29 -12.46 -1.14
C TRP A 102 -8.70 -13.79 -0.49
N LYS A 103 -7.75 -14.70 -0.25
CA LYS A 103 -8.03 -15.97 0.45
C LYS A 103 -8.60 -15.72 1.85
N LEU A 104 -7.99 -14.82 2.61
CA LEU A 104 -8.46 -14.46 3.96
C LEU A 104 -9.87 -13.86 3.93
N VAL A 105 -10.13 -12.95 2.99
CA VAL A 105 -11.45 -12.33 2.82
C VAL A 105 -12.50 -13.37 2.42
N LYS A 106 -12.15 -14.29 1.51
CA LYS A 106 -13.05 -15.37 1.07
C LYS A 106 -13.33 -16.39 2.18
N GLU A 107 -12.32 -16.77 2.96
CA GLU A 107 -12.48 -17.64 4.15
C GLU A 107 -13.36 -16.98 5.21
N ALA A 108 -13.16 -15.70 5.48
CA ALA A 108 -14.00 -14.94 6.40
C ALA A 108 -15.44 -14.86 5.91
N PHE A 109 -15.65 -14.59 4.62
CA PHE A 109 -16.98 -14.55 4.01
C PHE A 109 -17.71 -15.90 4.10
N ILE A 110 -17.03 -17.01 3.82
CA ILE A 110 -17.60 -18.37 3.98
C ILE A 110 -17.95 -18.64 5.45
N THR A 111 -17.09 -18.23 6.38
CA THR A 111 -17.34 -18.39 7.83
C THR A 111 -18.51 -17.54 8.32
N GLU A 112 -18.77 -16.39 7.69
CA GLU A 112 -19.91 -15.53 8.01
C GLU A 112 -21.23 -16.06 7.42
N MET A 113 -21.19 -16.70 6.24
CA MET A 113 -22.36 -17.35 5.63
C MET A 113 -22.68 -18.73 6.22
N GLY A 114 -21.68 -19.44 6.75
CA GLY A 114 -21.83 -20.72 7.46
C GLY A 114 -22.11 -20.46 8.95
N GLU A 115 -23.36 -20.60 9.35
CA GLU A 115 -23.95 -20.13 10.61
C GLU A 115 -23.46 -20.78 11.93
N GLU A 116 -22.28 -21.41 12.02
CA GLU A 116 -22.04 -22.38 13.11
C GLU A 116 -21.02 -22.06 14.23
N ASP A 117 -20.12 -21.06 14.16
CA ASP A 117 -19.19 -20.87 15.29
C ASP A 117 -18.81 -19.41 15.59
N ALA A 118 -19.35 -18.85 16.68
CA ALA A 118 -18.97 -17.54 17.21
C ALA A 118 -17.47 -17.43 17.53
N GLN A 119 -16.83 -18.54 17.92
CA GLN A 119 -15.40 -18.60 18.24
C GLN A 119 -14.52 -18.54 16.97
N ARG A 120 -14.94 -19.21 15.88
CA ARG A 120 -14.27 -19.09 14.57
C ARG A 120 -14.42 -17.68 14.00
N ARG A 121 -15.59 -17.06 14.14
CA ARG A 121 -15.82 -15.64 13.80
C ARG A 121 -14.87 -14.71 14.55
N ALA A 122 -14.77 -14.84 15.87
CA ALA A 122 -13.86 -14.05 16.69
C ALA A 122 -12.40 -14.26 16.25
N MET A 123 -11.97 -15.50 15.99
CA MET A 123 -10.60 -15.78 15.54
C MET A 123 -10.29 -15.30 14.12
N ALA A 124 -11.25 -15.35 13.20
CA ALA A 124 -11.11 -14.86 11.83
C ALA A 124 -11.05 -13.33 11.79
N VAL A 125 -11.92 -12.63 12.53
CA VAL A 125 -11.88 -11.17 12.70
C VAL A 125 -10.60 -10.73 13.41
N ILE A 126 -10.15 -11.47 14.43
CA ILE A 126 -8.86 -11.21 15.08
C ILE A 126 -7.70 -11.44 14.10
N ARG A 127 -7.74 -12.51 13.28
CA ARG A 127 -6.74 -12.73 12.23
C ARG A 127 -6.77 -11.67 11.14
N MET A 128 -7.93 -11.15 10.76
CA MET A 128 -8.06 -10.03 9.82
C MET A 128 -7.51 -8.74 10.41
N ARG A 129 -7.86 -8.43 11.67
CA ARG A 129 -7.30 -7.27 12.39
C ARG A 129 -5.79 -7.41 12.61
N ARG A 130 -5.29 -8.63 12.86
CA ARG A 130 -3.86 -8.91 12.92
C ARG A 130 -3.23 -8.85 11.53
N ALA A 131 -3.83 -9.35 10.47
CA ALA A 131 -3.28 -9.23 9.12
C ALA A 131 -3.33 -7.79 8.58
N SER A 132 -4.26 -6.96 9.08
CA SER A 132 -4.33 -5.54 8.77
C SER A 132 -3.38 -4.69 9.63
N ASN A 133 -3.04 -5.13 10.85
CA ASN A 133 -2.19 -4.41 11.81
C ASN A 133 -0.80 -5.00 12.02
N GLU A 134 -0.55 -6.25 11.62
CA GLU A 134 0.78 -6.83 11.55
C GLU A 134 1.48 -6.10 10.41
N ASP A 135 2.52 -5.38 10.79
CA ASP A 135 3.58 -4.93 9.90
C ASP A 135 4.19 -6.16 9.21
N LEU A 136 3.46 -6.74 8.25
CA LEU A 136 4.03 -7.59 7.23
C LEU A 136 5.09 -6.73 6.57
N ASN A 137 6.33 -6.94 7.00
CA ASN A 137 7.57 -6.25 6.64
C ASN A 137 7.94 -6.54 5.17
N VAL A 138 6.93 -6.61 4.31
CA VAL A 138 6.97 -6.87 2.89
C VAL A 138 7.01 -5.51 2.24
N ASP A 139 8.11 -5.22 1.54
CA ASP A 139 8.27 -4.00 0.78
C ASP A 139 7.18 -3.92 -0.29
N MET A 140 6.17 -3.07 -0.06
CA MET A 140 5.06 -2.81 -0.99
C MET A 140 5.41 -1.68 -1.98
N THR A 141 6.64 -1.18 -1.95
CA THR A 141 7.13 -0.29 -2.99
C THR A 141 7.64 -1.17 -4.13
N GLY A 142 6.98 -1.11 -5.29
CA GLY A 142 7.27 -1.95 -6.47
C GLY A 142 8.66 -1.81 -7.11
N THR A 143 9.64 -1.29 -6.38
CA THR A 143 10.96 -0.95 -6.91
C THR A 143 12.09 -1.80 -6.31
N GLY A 144 11.82 -2.62 -5.28
CA GLY A 144 12.87 -3.29 -4.50
C GLY A 144 13.84 -2.30 -3.82
N LEU A 145 13.55 -1.01 -3.92
CA LEU A 145 14.32 0.08 -3.35
C LEU A 145 13.56 0.51 -2.11
N ASN A 146 14.02 -0.01 -0.97
CA ASN A 146 13.68 0.47 0.36
C ASN A 146 13.94 2.01 0.43
N ARG A 147 13.01 2.84 -0.06
CA ARG A 147 13.14 4.30 -0.05
C ARG A 147 13.13 4.82 1.38
N GLY A 148 12.45 4.11 2.29
CA GLY A 148 12.55 4.29 3.75
C GLY A 148 13.98 4.09 4.26
N LYS A 149 14.60 2.93 4.02
CA LYS A 149 16.01 2.71 4.42
C LYS A 149 16.96 3.64 3.69
N ARG A 150 16.74 3.99 2.42
CA ARG A 150 17.57 4.96 1.69
C ARG A 150 17.50 6.34 2.34
N LYS A 151 16.30 6.87 2.60
CA LYS A 151 16.12 8.15 3.32
C LYS A 151 16.71 8.09 4.73
N GLU A 152 16.63 6.95 5.42
CA GLU A 152 17.21 6.75 6.75
C GLU A 152 18.75 6.68 6.71
N ILE A 153 19.32 5.95 5.75
CA ILE A 153 20.76 5.87 5.47
C ILE A 153 21.29 7.25 5.09
N GLU A 154 20.55 7.99 4.29
CA GLU A 154 20.91 9.33 3.83
C GLU A 154 20.85 10.35 4.98
N LYS A 155 19.84 10.28 5.84
CA LYS A 155 19.80 11.03 7.10
C LYS A 155 20.95 10.64 8.04
N LYS A 156 21.27 9.36 8.19
CA LYS A 156 22.41 8.88 9.00
C LYS A 156 23.73 9.40 8.43
N LYS A 157 23.93 9.35 7.11
CA LYS A 157 25.10 9.91 6.41
C LYS A 157 25.22 11.42 6.61
N GLN A 158 24.13 12.18 6.48
CA GLN A 158 24.13 13.62 6.72
C GLN A 158 24.49 13.96 8.16
N ARG A 159 23.91 13.26 9.15
CA ARG A 159 24.24 13.45 10.57
C ARG A 159 25.72 13.16 10.84
N PHE A 160 26.26 12.09 10.26
CA PHE A 160 27.66 11.71 10.43
C PHE A 160 28.62 12.72 9.78
N ALA A 161 28.26 13.26 8.61
CA ALA A 161 29.02 14.31 7.93
C ALA A 161 29.05 15.62 8.74
N GLN A 162 27.91 16.03 9.31
CA GLN A 162 27.83 17.20 10.18
C GLN A 162 28.67 17.01 11.45
N PHE A 163 28.63 15.82 12.06
CA PHE A 163 29.44 15.50 13.22
C PHE A 163 30.94 15.56 12.92
N LYS A 164 31.39 14.96 11.80
CA LYS A 164 32.79 14.98 11.37
C LYS A 164 33.27 16.42 11.11
N LYS A 165 32.45 17.25 10.46
CA LYS A 165 32.74 18.67 10.23
C LYS A 165 32.90 19.44 11.55
N SER A 166 32.04 19.18 12.53
CA SER A 166 32.16 19.80 13.87
C SER A 166 33.42 19.40 14.63
N LEU A 167 33.93 18.19 14.41
CA LEU A 167 35.18 17.70 15.00
C LEU A 167 36.41 18.34 14.35
N GLU A 168 36.41 18.47 13.02
CA GLU A 168 37.47 19.17 12.26
C GLU A 168 37.54 20.66 12.63
N GLU A 169 36.40 21.34 12.77
CA GLU A 169 36.33 22.74 13.21
C GLU A 169 36.86 22.94 14.65
N LYS A 170 36.59 21.99 15.57
CA LYS A 170 37.16 22.01 16.92
C LYS A 170 38.66 21.77 16.93
N LYS A 171 39.16 20.87 16.07
CA LYS A 171 40.59 20.57 15.96
C LYS A 171 41.37 21.76 15.39
N ASN A 172 40.85 22.44 14.38
CA ASN A 172 41.46 23.65 13.81
C ASN A 172 41.43 24.85 14.78
N LYS A 173 40.39 24.98 15.62
CA LYS A 173 40.35 26.02 16.67
C LYS A 173 41.36 25.79 17.79
N ASN A 174 41.68 24.54 18.11
CA ASN A 174 42.69 24.22 19.10
C ASN A 174 44.12 24.41 18.57
N ASN A 175 44.35 24.15 17.28
CA ASN A 175 45.68 24.35 16.66
C ASN A 175 46.04 25.82 16.38
N ASN A 176 45.08 26.75 16.41
CA ASN A 176 45.30 28.19 16.21
C ASN A 176 45.41 28.97 17.54
N LYS A 177 45.54 28.27 18.67
CA LYS A 177 45.62 28.85 20.02
C LYS A 177 46.99 28.68 20.69
N ASP A 178 47.96 28.12 19.99
CA ASP A 178 49.39 28.12 20.34
C ASP A 178 50.13 29.13 19.45
#